data_AF-A0A7L5APW1-F1
#
_entry.id   AF-A0A7L5APW1-F1
#
_cell.length_a   1.000
_cell.length_b   1.000
_cell.length_c   1.000
_cell.angle_alpha   90.00
_cell.angle_beta   90.00
_cell.angle_gamma   90.00
#
_symmetry.space_group_name_H-M   'P 1'
#
loop_
_entity.id
_entity.type
_entity.pdbx_description
1 polymer ?
#
loop_
_entity_poly.entity_id
_entity_poly.type
_entity_poly.pdbx_seq_one_letter_code
_entity_poly.pdbx_strand_id
1 'polypeptide(L)'
;MDSDRDPFGLIEIRYGISIKLYTSDGPVIFDEVPASYPDTARDVAFEGVEGEGWVWPDGVEIYVAWRYGDNQTLLARLTYWGPRENLDEQVDRFHAVLEPALASIPELASTTSTRVVVPSPTSEAEDAATSTDD
;
A
#
# COMPACT_ATOMS: atom_id res chain seq x y z
N MET A 1 -3.03 26.30 23.91
CA MET A 1 -2.86 26.32 22.45
C MET A 1 -2.48 24.91 22.08
N ASP A 2 -3.51 24.10 21.83
CA ASP A 2 -3.35 22.74 21.31
C ASP A 2 -2.77 22.84 19.90
N SER A 3 -1.72 22.07 19.64
CA SER A 3 -1.09 22.00 18.32
C SER A 3 -2.17 21.67 17.29
N ASP A 4 -2.28 22.50 16.25
CA ASP A 4 -3.05 22.20 15.07
C ASP A 4 -2.53 20.87 14.49
N ARG A 5 -3.23 19.78 14.80
CA ARG A 5 -2.99 18.45 14.22
C ARG A 5 -2.99 18.61 12.70
N ASP A 6 -1.96 18.06 12.04
CA ASP A 6 -1.70 18.09 10.59
C ASP A 6 -2.86 18.65 9.75
N PRO A 7 -2.81 19.94 9.34
CA PRO A 7 -3.91 20.57 8.62
C PRO A 7 -4.14 19.97 7.23
N PHE A 8 -3.20 19.15 6.74
CA PHE A 8 -3.22 18.55 5.41
C PHE A 8 -3.71 17.10 5.39
N GLY A 9 -4.09 16.53 6.55
CA GLY A 9 -4.46 15.12 6.64
C GLY A 9 -3.27 14.16 6.49
N LEU A 10 -3.54 12.86 6.61
CA LEU A 10 -2.52 11.80 6.46
C LEU A 10 -2.91 10.90 5.29
N ILE A 11 -2.00 10.69 4.34
CA ILE A 11 -2.15 9.69 3.27
C ILE A 11 -1.24 8.51 3.60
N GLU A 12 -1.81 7.32 3.65
CA GLU A 12 -1.09 6.06 3.82
C GLU A 12 -1.40 5.12 2.66
N ILE A 13 -0.39 4.50 2.07
CA ILE A 13 -0.54 3.52 1.00
C ILE A 13 0.14 2.23 1.42
N ARG A 14 -0.61 1.13 1.40
CA ARG A 14 -0.11 -0.23 1.61
C ARG A 14 -0.31 -1.03 0.34
N TYR A 15 0.76 -1.58 -0.19
CA TYR A 15 0.72 -2.42 -1.38
C TYR A 15 1.46 -3.74 -1.11
N GLY A 16 0.88 -4.86 -1.53
CA GLY A 16 1.48 -6.17 -1.36
C GLY A 16 0.55 -7.33 -1.71
N ILE A 17 1.01 -8.54 -1.44
CA ILE A 17 0.27 -9.78 -1.71
C ILE A 17 -0.51 -10.15 -0.45
N SER A 18 -1.77 -9.71 -0.35
CA SER A 18 -2.64 -10.00 0.79
C SER A 18 -4.10 -9.80 0.37
N ILE A 19 -5.02 -10.62 0.86
CA ILE A 19 -6.46 -10.33 0.74
C ILE A 19 -6.99 -9.53 1.94
N LYS A 20 -6.16 -9.36 2.98
CA LYS A 20 -6.49 -8.60 4.19
C LYS A 20 -6.08 -7.13 4.01
N LEU A 21 -7.05 -6.25 4.19
CA LEU A 21 -6.94 -4.81 4.22
C LEU A 21 -6.91 -4.35 5.67
N TYR A 22 -5.88 -3.61 6.08
CA TYR A 22 -5.75 -3.13 7.45
C TYR A 22 -6.36 -1.73 7.57
N THR A 23 -7.63 -1.68 7.91
CA THR A 23 -8.33 -0.44 8.27
C THR A 23 -8.02 -0.07 9.72
N SER A 24 -8.41 1.13 10.14
CA SER A 24 -8.26 1.56 11.55
C SER A 24 -9.10 0.74 12.52
N ASP A 25 -10.23 0.19 12.08
CA ASP A 25 -11.08 -0.68 12.89
C ASP A 25 -10.59 -2.14 12.90
N GLY A 26 -9.65 -2.48 12.02
CA GLY A 26 -9.00 -3.79 11.98
C GLY A 26 -8.90 -4.38 10.58
N PRO A 27 -8.48 -5.66 10.49
CA PRO A 27 -8.35 -6.35 9.21
C PRO A 27 -9.72 -6.69 8.61
N VAL A 28 -9.92 -6.33 7.34
CA VAL A 28 -11.10 -6.64 6.53
C VAL A 28 -10.67 -7.45 5.31
N ILE A 29 -11.43 -8.47 4.91
CA ILE A 29 -11.15 -9.21 3.68
C ILE A 29 -11.65 -8.38 2.49
N PHE A 30 -10.83 -8.28 1.43
CA PHE A 30 -11.13 -7.47 0.25
C PHE A 30 -12.53 -7.72 -0.31
N ASP A 31 -12.92 -8.99 -0.49
CA ASP A 31 -14.23 -9.37 -1.03
C ASP A 31 -15.38 -9.16 -0.03
N GLU A 32 -15.08 -8.94 1.26
CA GLU A 32 -16.06 -8.69 2.33
C GLU A 32 -16.22 -7.19 2.64
N VAL A 33 -15.54 -6.29 1.91
CA VAL A 33 -15.68 -4.84 2.09
C VAL A 33 -17.14 -4.38 1.99
N PRO A 34 -17.93 -4.79 0.97
CA PRO A 34 -19.34 -4.40 0.89
C PRO A 34 -20.20 -4.94 2.04
N ALA A 35 -19.82 -6.07 2.64
CA ALA A 35 -20.52 -6.64 3.78
C ALA A 35 -20.12 -5.95 5.10
N SER A 36 -18.88 -5.48 5.20
CA SER A 36 -18.32 -4.80 6.37
C SER A 36 -18.75 -3.33 6.44
N TYR A 37 -18.92 -2.69 5.27
CA TYR A 37 -19.31 -1.29 5.13
C TYR A 37 -20.52 -1.15 4.19
N PRO A 38 -21.67 -1.75 4.52
CA PRO A 38 -22.81 -1.87 3.60
C PRO A 38 -23.43 -0.53 3.20
N ASP A 39 -23.30 0.49 4.05
CA ASP A 39 -23.93 1.80 3.84
C ASP A 39 -23.05 2.75 3.02
N THR A 40 -21.73 2.50 2.95
CA THR A 40 -20.76 3.46 2.42
C THR A 40 -19.86 2.91 1.33
N ALA A 41 -19.63 1.60 1.27
CA ALA A 41 -18.80 1.00 0.24
C ALA A 41 -19.46 1.05 -1.14
N ARG A 42 -18.67 1.47 -2.12
CA ARG A 42 -19.05 1.56 -3.53
C ARG A 42 -17.97 0.90 -4.38
N ASP A 43 -18.38 0.22 -5.44
CA ASP A 43 -17.44 -0.24 -6.45
C ASP A 43 -16.81 0.95 -7.16
N VAL A 44 -15.56 0.78 -7.58
CA VAL A 44 -14.85 1.83 -8.31
C VAL A 44 -13.96 1.22 -9.38
N ALA A 45 -13.76 1.99 -10.45
CA ALA A 45 -12.82 1.68 -11.52
C ALA A 45 -11.85 2.85 -11.70
N PHE A 46 -10.66 2.56 -12.23
CA PHE A 46 -9.65 3.56 -12.61
C PHE A 46 -9.36 3.39 -14.10
N GLU A 47 -9.36 4.48 -14.87
CA GLU A 47 -9.13 4.38 -16.30
C GLU A 47 -7.69 3.91 -16.56
N GLY A 48 -7.54 2.92 -17.44
CA GLY A 48 -6.23 2.39 -17.82
C GLY A 48 -5.56 1.49 -16.78
N VAL A 49 -6.24 1.13 -15.68
CA VAL A 49 -5.76 0.16 -14.70
C VAL A 49 -6.70 -1.04 -14.67
N GLU A 50 -6.19 -2.22 -15.02
CA GLU A 50 -6.96 -3.47 -14.90
C GLU A 50 -7.03 -3.91 -13.43
N GLY A 51 -8.24 -4.27 -13.00
CA GLY A 51 -8.50 -4.72 -11.65
C GLY A 51 -9.92 -4.39 -11.22
N GLU A 52 -10.14 -4.50 -9.92
CA GLU A 52 -11.39 -4.15 -9.27
C GLU A 52 -11.08 -3.44 -7.95
N GLY A 53 -12.01 -2.61 -7.51
CA GLY A 53 -11.79 -1.80 -6.32
C GLY A 53 -13.04 -1.41 -5.58
N TRP A 54 -12.79 -0.96 -4.36
CA TRP A 54 -13.78 -0.43 -3.46
C TRP A 54 -13.33 0.94 -2.97
N VAL A 55 -14.29 1.84 -2.80
CA VAL A 55 -14.09 3.11 -2.14
C VAL A 55 -15.14 3.28 -1.05
N TRP A 56 -14.71 3.72 0.14
CA TRP A 56 -15.64 3.98 1.24
C TRP A 56 -15.07 5.00 2.22
N PRO A 57 -15.90 5.94 2.71
CA PRO A 57 -15.60 6.67 3.92
C PRO A 57 -15.89 5.84 5.18
N ASP A 58 -15.10 6.08 6.22
CA ASP A 58 -15.31 5.58 7.57
C ASP A 58 -14.80 6.59 8.61
N GLY A 59 -15.70 7.19 9.38
CA GLY A 59 -15.36 8.23 10.35
C GLY A 59 -14.71 9.47 9.71
N VAL A 60 -13.40 9.64 9.95
CA VAL A 60 -12.56 10.71 9.38
C VAL A 60 -11.63 10.18 8.29
N GLU A 61 -11.84 8.96 7.84
CA GLU A 61 -10.97 8.27 6.90
C GLU A 61 -11.72 7.99 5.61
N ILE A 62 -10.99 8.04 4.50
CA ILE A 62 -11.45 7.63 3.19
C ILE A 62 -10.50 6.53 2.73
N TYR A 63 -11.08 5.40 2.39
CA TYR A 63 -10.36 4.23 1.92
C TYR A 63 -10.59 4.01 0.43
N VAL A 64 -9.52 3.65 -0.26
CA VAL A 64 -9.54 3.10 -1.60
C VAL A 64 -8.79 1.77 -1.55
N ALA A 65 -9.49 0.68 -1.82
CA ALA A 65 -8.90 -0.63 -2.01
C ALA A 65 -8.89 -0.98 -3.49
N TRP A 66 -7.78 -1.54 -3.97
CA TRP A 66 -7.64 -1.99 -5.34
C TRP A 66 -6.99 -3.37 -5.39
N ARG A 67 -7.53 -4.29 -6.17
CA ARG A 67 -6.94 -5.60 -6.45
C ARG A 67 -6.53 -5.64 -7.92
N TYR A 68 -5.24 -5.81 -8.15
CA TYR A 68 -4.65 -5.99 -9.47
C TYR A 68 -4.86 -7.43 -9.96
N GLY A 69 -4.76 -7.65 -11.28
CA GLY A 69 -4.99 -8.95 -11.90
C GLY A 69 -4.04 -10.08 -11.47
N ASP A 70 -2.95 -9.77 -10.78
CA ASP A 70 -1.95 -10.72 -10.26
C ASP A 70 -2.07 -10.98 -8.74
N ASN A 71 -3.24 -10.74 -8.17
CA ASN A 71 -3.57 -10.91 -6.74
C ASN A 71 -2.82 -9.97 -5.78
N GLN A 72 -2.14 -8.95 -6.31
CA GLN A 72 -1.63 -7.86 -5.48
C GLN A 72 -2.79 -6.94 -5.11
N THR A 73 -2.73 -6.41 -3.89
CA THR A 73 -3.71 -5.46 -3.40
C THR A 73 -3.04 -4.19 -2.93
N LEU A 74 -3.73 -3.08 -3.14
CA LEU A 74 -3.42 -1.78 -2.59
C LEU A 74 -4.54 -1.33 -1.66
N LEU A 75 -4.18 -0.80 -0.50
CA LEU A 75 -5.06 -0.03 0.37
C LEU A 75 -4.47 1.36 0.52
N ALA A 76 -5.14 2.36 -0.04
CA ALA A 76 -4.86 3.76 0.22
C ALA A 76 -5.87 4.29 1.24
N ARG A 77 -5.36 5.07 2.20
CA ARG A 77 -6.15 5.71 3.24
C ARG A 77 -5.82 7.20 3.27
N LEU A 78 -6.84 8.03 3.23
CA LEU A 78 -6.75 9.46 3.48
C LEU A 78 -7.48 9.79 4.79
N THR A 79 -6.78 10.35 5.77
CA THR A 79 -7.41 10.93 6.97
C THR A 79 -7.80 12.39 6.69
N TYR A 80 -9.09 12.67 6.69
CA TYR A 80 -9.71 13.96 6.43
C TYR A 80 -10.44 14.51 7.67
N TRP A 81 -9.92 15.59 8.23
CA TRP A 81 -10.50 16.28 9.40
C TRP A 81 -11.43 17.45 9.05
N GLY A 82 -11.82 17.57 7.78
CA GLY A 82 -12.71 18.64 7.32
C GLY A 82 -14.20 18.32 7.51
N PRO A 83 -15.09 19.22 7.03
CA PRO A 83 -16.52 19.06 7.21
C PRO A 83 -17.07 17.86 6.43
N ARG A 84 -17.98 17.10 7.07
CA ARG A 84 -18.60 15.89 6.50
C ARG A 84 -19.40 16.14 5.23
N GLU A 85 -19.92 17.35 5.03
CA GLU A 85 -20.68 17.71 3.83
C GLU A 85 -19.84 17.68 2.55
N ASN A 86 -18.51 17.75 2.68
CA ASN A 86 -17.56 17.66 1.57
C ASN A 86 -16.98 16.25 1.40
N LEU A 87 -17.48 15.26 2.14
CA LEU A 87 -16.87 13.93 2.18
C LEU A 87 -16.96 13.20 0.83
N ASP A 88 -18.13 13.21 0.18
CA ASP A 88 -18.27 12.62 -1.16
C ASP A 88 -17.36 13.33 -2.19
N GLU A 89 -17.29 14.67 -2.17
CA GLU A 89 -16.37 15.41 -3.04
C GLU A 89 -14.90 15.06 -2.75
N GLN A 90 -14.56 14.87 -1.48
CA GLN A 90 -13.21 14.51 -1.06
C GLN A 90 -12.85 13.08 -1.48
N VAL A 91 -13.81 12.16 -1.50
CA VAL A 91 -13.67 10.82 -2.06
C VAL A 91 -13.33 10.90 -3.55
N ASP A 92 -14.08 11.67 -4.32
CA ASP A 92 -13.84 11.83 -5.76
C ASP A 92 -12.47 12.46 -6.05
N ARG A 93 -12.07 13.48 -5.28
CA ARG A 93 -10.74 14.09 -5.40
C ARG A 93 -9.63 13.11 -5.04
N PHE A 94 -9.83 12.29 -4.00
CA PHE A 94 -8.83 11.30 -3.60
C PHE A 94 -8.67 10.21 -4.65
N HIS A 95 -9.78 9.75 -5.24
CA HIS A 95 -9.79 8.86 -6.39
C HIS A 95 -8.98 9.44 -7.57
N ALA A 96 -9.28 10.67 -7.99
CA ALA A 96 -8.56 11.32 -9.10
C ALA A 96 -7.05 11.50 -8.85
N VAL A 97 -6.65 11.76 -7.59
CA VAL A 97 -5.23 11.86 -7.21
C VAL A 97 -4.53 10.49 -7.26
N LEU A 98 -5.25 9.43 -6.91
CA LEU A 98 -4.72 8.07 -6.87
C LEU A 98 -4.61 7.43 -8.26
N GLU A 99 -5.48 7.78 -9.20
CA GLU A 99 -5.52 7.22 -10.56
C GLU A 99 -4.14 7.12 -11.25
N PRO A 100 -3.32 8.19 -11.37
CA PRO A 100 -2.00 8.08 -11.97
C PRO A 100 -1.03 7.22 -11.15
N ALA A 101 -1.20 7.20 -9.82
CA ALA A 101 -0.34 6.43 -8.93
C ALA A 101 -0.62 4.93 -9.04
N LEU A 102 -1.90 4.52 -9.13
CA LEU A 102 -2.29 3.11 -9.21
C LEU A 102 -1.68 2.41 -10.43
N ALA A 103 -1.57 3.12 -11.56
CA ALA A 103 -0.95 2.59 -12.77
C ALA A 103 0.56 2.34 -12.60
N SER A 104 1.26 3.16 -11.81
CA SER A 104 2.72 3.11 -11.68
C SER A 104 3.22 2.22 -10.54
N ILE A 105 2.41 2.01 -9.50
CA ILE A 105 2.84 1.28 -8.28
C ILE A 105 3.33 -0.14 -8.56
N PRO A 106 2.67 -0.98 -9.38
CA PRO A 106 3.16 -2.33 -9.67
C PRO A 106 4.57 -2.35 -10.31
N GLU A 107 4.84 -1.43 -11.24
CA GLU A 107 6.15 -1.30 -11.86
C GLU A 107 7.22 -0.84 -10.85
N LEU A 108 6.90 0.17 -10.03
CA LEU A 108 7.81 0.68 -9.00
C LEU A 108 8.15 -0.39 -7.95
N ALA A 109 7.18 -1.20 -7.55
CA ALA A 109 7.41 -2.30 -6.63
C ALA A 109 8.30 -3.39 -7.24
N SER A 110 8.12 -3.68 -8.53
CA SER A 110 8.91 -4.69 -9.25
C SER A 110 10.39 -4.31 -9.39
N THR A 111 10.69 -3.02 -9.59
CA THR A 111 12.07 -2.53 -9.76
C THR A 111 12.90 -2.53 -8.47
N THR A 112 12.26 -2.58 -7.31
CA THR A 112 12.96 -2.57 -6.00
C THR A 112 13.61 -3.92 -5.67
N SER A 113 13.31 -4.99 -6.42
CA SER A 113 13.90 -6.32 -6.22
C SER A 113 15.31 -6.46 -6.85
N THR A 114 16.23 -5.54 -6.59
CA THR A 114 17.66 -5.75 -6.89
C THR A 114 18.35 -6.35 -5.67
N ARG A 115 18.29 -7.68 -5.53
CA ARG A 115 19.15 -8.40 -4.60
C ARG A 115 20.57 -8.40 -5.16
N VAL A 116 21.45 -7.56 -4.61
CA VAL A 116 22.89 -7.64 -4.90
C VAL A 116 23.40 -8.96 -4.31
N VAL A 117 23.65 -9.95 -5.16
CA VAL A 117 24.39 -11.14 -4.78
C VAL A 117 25.84 -10.74 -4.67
N VAL A 118 26.33 -10.53 -3.44
CA VAL A 118 27.75 -10.35 -3.18
C VAL A 118 28.41 -11.72 -3.36
N PRO A 119 29.39 -11.90 -4.28
CA PRO A 119 30.12 -13.15 -4.37
C PRO A 119 30.86 -13.39 -3.05
N SER A 120 30.78 -14.62 -2.53
CA SER A 120 31.53 -15.00 -1.32
C SER A 120 33.02 -14.91 -1.59
N PRO A 121 33.83 -14.38 -0.65
CA PRO A 121 35.27 -14.34 -0.81
C PRO A 121 35.81 -15.78 -0.91
N THR A 122 36.57 -16.05 -1.97
CA THR A 122 37.33 -17.30 -2.10
C THR A 122 38.33 -17.39 -0.94
N SER A 123 38.17 -18.37 -0.06
CA SER A 123 39.23 -18.73 0.90
C SER A 123 40.39 -19.36 0.13
N GLU A 124 41.46 -18.60 -0.05
CA GLU A 124 42.76 -19.13 -0.48
C GLU A 124 43.37 -19.87 0.72
N ALA A 125 43.40 -21.20 0.63
CA ALA A 125 44.11 -22.04 1.58
C ALA A 125 45.60 -22.01 1.22
N GLU A 126 46.38 -21.19 1.91
CA GLU A 126 47.84 -21.29 1.91
C GLU A 126 48.26 -22.22 3.06
N ASP A 127 48.37 -23.50 2.72
CA ASP A 127 49.01 -24.52 3.53
C ASP A 127 50.52 -24.45 3.25
N ALA A 128 51.29 -23.88 4.19
CA ALA A 128 52.75 -23.90 4.16
C ALA A 128 53.30 -24.34 5.52
N ALA A 129 53.63 -25.63 5.58
CA ALA A 129 54.22 -26.33 6.71
C ALA A 129 55.44 -25.60 7.32
N THR A 130 55.39 -25.32 8.62
CA THR A 130 56.58 -25.07 9.43
C THR A 130 57.11 -26.42 9.93
N SER A 131 58.15 -26.93 9.27
CA SER A 131 59.06 -27.88 9.88
C SER A 131 60.17 -27.08 10.55
N THR A 132 60.28 -27.17 11.88
CA THR A 132 61.50 -26.80 12.61
C THR A 132 61.68 -27.85 13.69
N ASP A 133 62.74 -28.64 13.53
CA ASP A 133 63.23 -29.66 14.44
C ASP A 133 64.61 -29.18 14.93
N ASP A 134 64.76 -29.04 16.25
CA ASP A 134 66.03 -29.02 16.99
C ASP A 134 65.80 -29.79 18.31
#